data_AF-A0A1S6HSN3-F1
#
_entry.id   AF-A0A1S6HSN3-F1
#
_cell.length_a   1.000
_cell.length_b   1.000
_cell.length_c   1.000
_cell.angle_alpha   90.00
_cell.angle_beta   90.00
_cell.angle_gamma   90.00
#
_symmetry.space_group_name_H-M   'P 1'
#
loop_
_entity.id
_entity.type
_entity.pdbx_description
1 polymer ?
#
loop_
_entity_poly.entity_id
_entity_poly.type
_entity_poly.pdbx_seq_one_letter_code
_entity_poly.pdbx_strand_id
1 'polypeptide(L)'
;MYISSEKLKRAKQLGIDYPPRTLRQKLDDEMPLEEHKVKNILFICSRNQWRSPTGEQVWRKNPELNVRSAGTSPRAKRTVNAKDIQWADIIFVMEEKHKSRLKAEFTRILDYKDIQVLDIPDEYQYMDKELVEIMKQSVGSYLGIA
;
A
#
# COMPACT_ATOMS: atom_id res chain seq x y z
N MET A 1 22.29 -25.27 -19.66
CA MET A 1 21.40 -24.16 -20.10
C MET A 1 21.60 -23.97 -21.59
N TYR A 2 20.67 -24.41 -22.43
CA TYR A 2 20.75 -24.18 -23.88
C TYR A 2 20.17 -22.79 -24.20
N ILE A 3 20.97 -21.96 -24.83
CA ILE A 3 20.63 -20.56 -25.14
C ILE A 3 19.58 -20.60 -26.26
N SER A 4 18.50 -19.83 -26.11
CA SER A 4 17.35 -19.74 -27.02
C SER A 4 17.72 -19.62 -28.52
N SER A 5 18.92 -19.13 -28.83
CA SER A 5 19.47 -18.95 -30.18
C SER A 5 19.75 -20.26 -30.94
N GLU A 6 20.03 -21.38 -30.26
CA GLU A 6 20.34 -22.65 -30.92
C GLU A 6 19.08 -23.36 -31.44
N LYS A 7 17.95 -23.19 -30.74
CA LYS A 7 16.65 -23.77 -31.13
C LYS A 7 16.12 -23.16 -32.43
N LEU A 8 16.25 -21.84 -32.58
CA LEU A 8 15.86 -21.10 -33.79
C LEU A 8 16.72 -21.49 -34.99
N LYS A 9 18.04 -21.62 -34.81
CA LYS A 9 18.95 -22.07 -35.88
C LYS A 9 18.63 -23.48 -36.35
N ARG A 10 18.34 -24.40 -35.41
CA ARG A 10 18.02 -25.80 -35.71
C ARG A 10 16.65 -25.96 -36.39
N ALA A 11 15.64 -25.18 -35.99
CA ALA A 11 14.33 -25.16 -36.65
C ALA A 11 14.42 -24.69 -38.11
N LYS A 12 15.22 -23.65 -38.37
CA LYS A 12 15.47 -23.11 -39.72
C LYS A 12 16.17 -24.12 -40.64
N GLN A 13 17.06 -24.95 -40.09
CA GLN A 13 17.77 -26.00 -40.82
C GLN A 13 16.90 -27.24 -41.11
N LEU A 14 15.85 -27.46 -40.31
CA LEU A 14 14.91 -28.57 -40.47
C LEU A 14 13.66 -28.19 -41.30
N GLY A 15 13.56 -26.94 -41.79
CA GLY A 15 12.41 -26.47 -42.56
C GLY A 15 11.11 -26.37 -41.74
N ILE A 16 11.21 -26.39 -40.41
CA ILE A 16 10.07 -26.34 -39.49
C ILE A 16 9.80 -24.86 -39.19
N ASP A 17 8.62 -24.37 -39.57
CA ASP A 17 8.19 -23.02 -39.22
C ASP A 17 7.95 -22.93 -37.71
N TYR A 18 8.85 -22.24 -37.01
CA TYR A 18 8.77 -22.04 -35.58
C TYR A 18 8.09 -20.68 -35.33
N PRO A 19 6.91 -20.65 -34.67
CA PRO A 19 6.17 -19.41 -34.53
C PRO A 19 7.00 -18.37 -33.77
N PRO A 20 7.03 -17.10 -34.25
CA PRO A 20 7.89 -16.07 -33.68
C PRO A 20 7.51 -15.70 -32.23
N ARG A 21 6.29 -16.04 -31.81
CA ARG A 21 5.80 -15.95 -30.44
C ARG A 21 5.34 -17.32 -29.96
N THR A 22 5.83 -17.71 -28.79
CA THR A 22 5.34 -18.93 -28.14
C THR A 22 3.88 -18.73 -27.70
N LEU A 23 3.08 -19.80 -27.64
CA LEU A 23 1.72 -19.77 -27.09
C LEU A 23 1.67 -19.11 -25.70
N ARG A 24 2.75 -19.26 -24.92
CA ARG A 24 2.95 -18.62 -23.61
C ARG A 24 2.93 -17.10 -23.68
N GLN A 25 3.63 -16.51 -24.65
CA GLN A 25 3.64 -15.05 -24.87
C GLN A 25 2.30 -14.49 -25.35
N LYS A 26 1.46 -15.30 -26.02
CA LYS A 26 0.09 -14.89 -26.38
C LYS A 26 -0.85 -14.96 -25.18
N LEU A 27 -0.71 -16.00 -24.37
CA LEU A 27 -1.46 -16.15 -23.11
C LEU A 27 -1.14 -15.03 -22.11
N ASP A 28 0.13 -14.59 -22.06
CA ASP A 28 0.57 -13.48 -21.20
C ASP A 28 0.00 -12.11 -21.65
N ASP A 29 -0.23 -11.90 -22.97
CA ASP A 29 -0.85 -10.69 -23.53
C ASP A 29 -2.39 -10.67 -23.38
N GLU A 30 -3.05 -11.85 -23.47
CA GLU A 30 -4.51 -11.98 -23.42
C GLU A 30 -5.08 -12.06 -21.99
N MET A 31 -4.24 -12.42 -21.00
CA MET A 31 -4.58 -12.44 -19.59
C MET A 31 -3.42 -11.82 -18.80
N PRO A 32 -3.37 -10.48 -18.60
CA PRO A 32 -2.38 -9.91 -17.72
C PRO A 32 -2.67 -10.48 -16.33
N LEU A 33 -1.77 -11.35 -15.85
CA LEU A 33 -1.72 -11.75 -14.45
C LEU A 33 -1.85 -10.47 -13.64
N GLU A 34 -2.92 -10.35 -12.84
CA GLU A 34 -3.22 -9.12 -12.10
C GLU A 34 -1.92 -8.57 -11.52
N GLU A 35 -1.48 -7.42 -12.03
CA GLU A 35 -0.28 -6.77 -11.54
C GLU A 35 -0.46 -6.69 -10.03
N HIS A 36 0.46 -7.30 -9.26
CA HIS A 36 0.49 -7.16 -7.81
C HIS A 36 0.66 -5.68 -7.47
N LYS A 37 -0.44 -4.93 -7.47
CA LYS A 37 -0.45 -3.49 -7.33
C LYS A 37 -0.22 -3.20 -5.87
N VAL A 38 1.02 -2.79 -5.58
CA VAL A 38 1.42 -2.37 -4.24
C VAL A 38 0.51 -1.25 -3.76
N LYS A 39 -0.20 -1.45 -2.65
CA LYS A 39 -1.15 -0.47 -2.11
C LYS A 39 -0.43 0.57 -1.24
N ASN A 40 -0.73 1.84 -1.45
CA ASN A 40 -0.20 2.94 -0.63
C ASN A 40 -1.13 3.21 0.55
N ILE A 41 -0.61 3.09 1.77
CA ILE A 41 -1.34 3.27 3.01
C ILE A 41 -0.76 4.45 3.79
N LEU A 42 -1.64 5.33 4.25
CA LEU A 42 -1.27 6.48 5.08
C LEU A 42 -1.92 6.39 6.47
N PHE A 43 -1.09 6.31 7.51
CA PHE A 43 -1.53 6.36 8.90
C PHE A 43 -1.54 7.78 9.45
N ILE A 44 -2.65 8.20 10.06
CA ILE A 44 -2.85 9.58 10.51
C ILE A 44 -3.09 9.68 12.01
N CYS A 45 -2.09 10.29 12.64
CA CYS A 45 -1.96 10.83 13.97
C CYS A 45 -2.65 12.17 14.29
N SER A 46 -2.63 12.56 15.57
CA SER A 46 -2.57 13.98 15.95
C SER A 46 -1.15 14.53 15.75
N ARG A 47 -0.17 14.05 16.52
CA ARG A 47 1.21 14.58 16.52
C ARG A 47 2.22 13.82 15.66
N ASN A 48 1.83 12.68 15.08
CA ASN A 48 2.76 11.78 14.40
C ASN A 48 3.96 11.37 15.28
N GLN A 49 3.68 10.93 16.50
CA GLN A 49 4.71 10.55 17.48
C GLN A 49 4.60 9.09 17.91
N TRP A 50 3.39 8.59 18.17
CA TRP A 50 3.18 7.25 18.74
C TRP A 50 2.35 6.36 17.80
N ARG A 51 1.02 6.55 17.79
CA ARG A 51 0.07 5.68 17.07
C ARG A 51 0.36 5.55 15.57
N SER A 52 0.45 6.66 14.83
CA SER A 52 0.66 6.57 13.37
C SER A 52 2.07 6.10 12.97
N PRO A 53 3.17 6.51 13.65
CA PRO A 53 4.46 5.86 13.40
C PRO A 53 4.48 4.37 13.73
N THR A 54 3.74 3.91 14.74
CA THR A 54 3.62 2.49 15.04
C THR A 54 2.92 1.72 13.91
N GLY A 55 1.81 2.24 13.37
CA GLY A 55 1.16 1.64 12.20
C GLY A 55 2.11 1.51 11.00
N GLU A 56 2.87 2.56 10.70
CA GLU A 56 3.91 2.53 9.67
C GLU A 56 4.97 1.45 9.96
N GLN A 57 5.51 1.43 11.17
CA GLN A 57 6.58 0.51 11.56
C GLN A 57 6.12 -0.96 11.57
N VAL A 58 4.86 -1.23 11.89
CA VAL A 58 4.27 -2.58 11.84
C VAL A 58 4.16 -3.06 10.39
N TRP A 59 3.68 -2.21 9.48
CA TRP A 59 3.34 -2.63 8.12
C TRP A 59 4.45 -2.42 7.08
N ARG A 60 5.54 -1.71 7.40
CA ARG A 60 6.65 -1.37 6.45
C ARG A 60 7.37 -2.56 5.81
N LYS A 61 7.27 -3.75 6.39
CA LYS A 61 7.98 -4.94 5.91
C LYS A 61 7.16 -5.76 4.92
N ASN A 62 5.89 -5.40 4.69
CA ASN A 62 5.03 -6.13 3.79
C ASN A 62 5.36 -5.77 2.34
N PRO A 63 5.67 -6.75 1.47
CA PRO A 63 6.08 -6.48 0.09
C PRO A 63 4.94 -5.92 -0.77
N GLU A 64 3.69 -6.11 -0.35
CA GLU A 64 2.49 -5.67 -1.07
C GLU A 64 2.03 -4.26 -0.65
N LEU A 65 2.68 -3.65 0.33
CA LEU A 65 2.24 -2.37 0.91
C LEU A 65 3.38 -1.36 0.93
N ASN A 66 3.09 -0.15 0.46
CA ASN A 66 3.89 1.02 0.79
C ASN A 66 3.18 1.77 1.91
N VAL A 67 3.88 2.07 2.99
CA VAL A 67 3.28 2.71 4.16
C VAL A 67 3.98 4.02 4.50
N ARG A 68 3.19 5.01 4.92
CA ARG A 68 3.66 6.28 5.46
C ARG A 68 2.81 6.70 6.64
N SER A 69 3.33 7.61 7.45
CA SER A 69 2.55 8.25 8.51
C SER A 69 2.67 9.76 8.49
N ALA A 70 1.63 10.42 9.00
CA ALA A 70 1.60 11.87 9.20
C ALA A 70 0.69 12.24 10.39
N GLY A 71 0.63 13.52 10.72
CA GLY A 71 -0.22 14.06 11.79
C GLY A 71 -1.06 15.22 11.31
N THR A 72 -2.26 15.37 11.89
CA THR A 72 -3.18 16.50 11.60
C THR A 72 -2.86 17.77 12.38
N SER A 73 -2.04 17.69 13.43
CA SER A 73 -1.66 18.87 14.20
C SER A 73 -0.62 19.70 13.45
N PRO A 74 -0.71 21.04 13.46
CA PRO A 74 0.38 21.90 12.99
C PRO A 74 1.71 21.67 13.75
N ARG A 75 1.64 21.11 14.96
CA ARG A 75 2.80 20.72 15.78
C ARG A 75 3.18 19.25 15.62
N ALA A 76 2.67 18.57 14.59
CA ALA A 76 3.07 17.21 14.31
C ALA A 76 4.55 17.16 13.89
N LYS A 77 5.24 16.06 14.21
CA LYS A 77 6.61 15.83 13.76
C LYS A 77 6.71 15.87 12.23
N ARG A 78 5.69 15.31 11.57
CA ARG A 78 5.45 15.39 10.13
C ARG A 78 3.97 15.68 9.91
N THR A 79 3.65 16.90 9.53
CA THR A 79 2.27 17.32 9.24
C THR A 79 1.83 16.73 7.90
N VAL A 80 0.58 16.26 7.86
CA VAL A 80 -0.04 15.78 6.63
C VAL A 80 -0.14 16.91 5.61
N ASN A 81 0.07 16.59 4.34
CA ASN A 81 -0.05 17.54 3.25
C ASN A 81 -0.83 16.92 2.08
N ALA A 82 -1.19 17.75 1.10
CA ALA A 82 -1.97 17.31 -0.07
C ALA A 82 -1.30 16.18 -0.86
N LYS A 83 0.05 16.14 -0.93
CA LYS A 83 0.78 15.09 -1.65
C LYS A 83 0.65 13.74 -0.95
N ASP A 84 0.59 13.72 0.39
CA ASP A 84 0.36 12.50 1.16
C ASP A 84 -1.02 11.92 0.87
N ILE A 85 -2.04 12.77 0.87
CA ILE A 85 -3.43 12.37 0.59
C ILE A 85 -3.55 11.85 -0.85
N GLN A 86 -2.94 12.53 -1.82
CA GLN A 86 -2.96 12.10 -3.22
C GLN A 86 -2.26 10.76 -3.41
N TRP A 87 -1.11 10.56 -2.75
CA TRP A 87 -0.32 9.34 -2.82
C TRP A 87 -1.04 8.13 -2.20
N ALA A 88 -1.80 8.32 -1.12
CA ALA A 88 -2.45 7.24 -0.40
C ALA A 88 -3.63 6.64 -1.19
N ASP A 89 -3.67 5.32 -1.32
CA ASP A 89 -4.87 4.60 -1.77
C ASP A 89 -5.86 4.47 -0.62
N ILE A 90 -5.36 4.15 0.58
CA ILE A 90 -6.14 3.99 1.82
C ILE A 90 -5.54 4.87 2.92
N ILE A 91 -6.40 5.57 3.66
CA ILE A 91 -6.02 6.43 4.78
C ILE A 91 -6.61 5.86 6.06
N PHE A 92 -5.75 5.38 6.96
CA PHE A 92 -6.16 4.98 8.30
C PHE A 92 -5.98 6.13 9.28
N VAL A 93 -7.07 6.54 9.92
CA VAL A 93 -7.06 7.55 10.96
C VAL A 93 -7.31 6.89 12.32
N MET A 94 -6.67 7.38 13.38
CA MET A 94 -6.83 6.75 14.70
C MET A 94 -8.19 7.01 15.33
N GLU A 95 -8.81 8.16 15.06
CA GLU A 95 -10.02 8.62 15.74
C GLU A 95 -10.84 9.50 14.78
N GLU A 96 -12.16 9.62 15.00
CA GLU A 96 -13.06 10.40 14.14
C GLU A 96 -12.65 11.89 14.04
N LYS A 97 -12.09 12.46 15.11
CA LYS A 97 -11.58 13.83 15.12
C LYS A 97 -10.50 14.07 14.07
N HIS A 98 -9.70 13.06 13.76
CA HIS A 98 -8.67 13.14 12.73
C HIS A 98 -9.30 13.15 11.32
N LYS A 99 -10.32 12.31 11.08
CA LYS A 99 -11.10 12.31 9.83
C LYS A 99 -11.74 13.66 9.58
N SER A 100 -12.36 14.23 10.61
CA SER A 100 -13.00 15.54 10.55
C SER A 100 -12.01 16.65 10.19
N ARG A 101 -10.81 16.65 10.79
CA ARG A 101 -9.74 17.60 10.46
C ARG A 101 -9.26 17.45 9.02
N LEU A 102 -9.02 16.22 8.57
CA LEU A 102 -8.63 15.96 7.18
C LEU A 102 -9.70 16.46 6.20
N LYS A 103 -10.98 16.18 6.46
CA LYS A 103 -12.08 16.64 5.61
C LYS A 103 -12.18 18.16 5.57
N ALA A 104 -11.94 18.85 6.68
CA ALA A 104 -11.96 20.31 6.73
C ALA A 104 -10.82 20.95 5.92
N GLU A 105 -9.63 20.34 5.92
CA GLU A 105 -8.44 20.91 5.28
C GLU A 105 -8.28 20.48 3.81
N PHE A 106 -8.67 19.24 3.47
CA PHE A 106 -8.41 18.61 2.16
C PHE A 106 -9.68 18.17 1.43
N THR A 107 -10.84 18.79 1.68
CA THR A 107 -12.17 18.35 1.19
C THR A 107 -12.15 17.83 -0.26
N ARG A 108 -11.70 18.65 -1.21
CA ARG A 108 -11.70 18.33 -2.65
C ARG A 108 -10.86 17.11 -3.04
N ILE A 109 -9.81 16.81 -2.26
CA ILE A 109 -8.89 15.71 -2.56
C ILE A 109 -9.39 14.40 -1.93
N LEU A 110 -10.23 14.50 -0.89
CA LEU A 110 -10.70 13.36 -0.12
C LEU A 110 -12.00 12.74 -0.63
N ASP A 111 -12.75 13.42 -1.52
CA ASP A 111 -14.07 12.97 -1.99
C ASP A 111 -14.06 11.54 -2.57
N TYR A 112 -12.93 11.10 -3.12
CA TYR A 112 -12.76 9.77 -3.72
C TYR A 112 -11.73 8.90 -2.99
N LYS A 113 -11.32 9.29 -1.78
CA LYS A 113 -10.32 8.55 -1.00
C LYS A 113 -10.99 7.68 0.04
N ASP A 114 -10.44 6.48 0.22
CA ASP A 114 -10.87 5.56 1.24
C ASP A 114 -10.28 5.96 2.60
N ILE A 115 -11.14 6.35 3.55
CA ILE A 115 -10.75 6.79 4.89
C ILE A 115 -11.41 5.91 5.95
N GLN A 116 -10.57 5.13 6.62
CA GLN A 116 -10.96 4.18 7.64
C GLN A 116 -10.54 4.64 9.03
N VAL A 117 -11.47 4.57 9.98
CA VAL A 117 -11.26 4.98 11.36
C VAL A 117 -10.98 3.72 12.18
N LEU A 118 -9.80 3.65 12.79
CA LEU A 118 -9.38 2.49 13.58
C LEU A 118 -9.91 2.52 15.03
N ASP A 119 -10.42 3.67 15.47
CA ASP A 119 -10.94 3.90 16.83
C ASP A 119 -9.96 3.54 17.96
N ILE A 120 -8.70 3.96 17.79
CA ILE A 120 -7.60 3.71 18.72
C ILE A 120 -7.37 4.96 19.59
N PRO A 121 -7.62 4.90 20.92
CA PRO A 121 -7.48 6.04 21.82
C PRO A 121 -6.01 6.52 21.95
N ASP A 122 -5.81 7.76 22.38
CA ASP A 122 -4.47 8.39 22.53
C ASP A 122 -3.76 8.03 23.84
N GLU A 123 -3.81 6.75 24.22
CA GLU A 123 -3.31 6.25 25.52
C GLU A 123 -2.05 5.40 25.37
N TYR A 124 -1.66 5.10 24.12
CA TYR A 124 -0.56 4.22 23.80
C TYR A 124 0.72 4.99 23.44
N GLN A 125 1.85 4.49 23.96
CA GLN A 125 3.17 4.97 23.56
C GLN A 125 3.64 4.30 22.26
N TYR A 126 4.71 4.84 21.69
CA TYR A 126 5.30 4.30 20.47
C TYR A 126 5.74 2.84 20.68
N MET A 127 5.29 1.96 19.78
CA MET A 127 5.60 0.52 19.78
C MET A 127 5.16 -0.22 21.04
N ASP A 128 4.15 0.30 21.74
CA ASP A 128 3.46 -0.44 22.78
C ASP A 128 2.94 -1.78 22.21
N LYS A 129 3.07 -2.86 22.99
CA LYS A 129 2.69 -4.21 22.54
C LYS A 129 1.21 -4.30 22.22
N GLU A 130 0.36 -3.67 23.03
CA GLU A 130 -1.09 -3.68 22.84
C GLU A 130 -1.46 -2.92 21.56
N LEU A 131 -0.86 -1.74 21.37
CA LEU A 131 -1.05 -0.95 20.15
C LEU A 131 -0.61 -1.71 18.90
N VAL A 132 0.51 -2.41 18.94
CA VAL A 132 1.00 -3.23 17.83
C VAL A 132 0.00 -4.33 17.48
N GLU A 133 -0.56 -5.00 18.49
CA GLU A 133 -1.54 -6.07 18.29
C GLU A 133 -2.85 -5.52 17.69
N ILE A 134 -3.38 -4.44 18.25
CA ILE A 134 -4.57 -3.75 17.72
C ILE A 134 -4.33 -3.33 16.27
N MET A 135 -3.16 -2.77 15.94
CA MET A 135 -2.80 -2.36 14.58
C MET A 135 -2.75 -3.54 13.61
N LYS A 136 -2.20 -4.68 14.02
CA LYS A 136 -2.16 -5.88 13.19
C LYS A 136 -3.55 -6.43 12.95
N GLN A 137 -4.36 -6.54 14.00
CA GLN A 137 -5.70 -7.09 13.92
C GLN A 137 -6.62 -6.21 13.08
N SER A 138 -6.70 -4.91 13.38
CA SER A 138 -7.61 -3.98 12.69
C SER A 138 -7.24 -3.80 11.22
N VAL A 139 -5.99 -3.45 10.94
CA VAL A 139 -5.52 -3.22 9.57
C VAL A 139 -5.42 -4.52 8.79
N GLY A 140 -4.97 -5.61 9.40
CA GLY A 140 -4.87 -6.91 8.75
C GLY A 140 -6.24 -7.45 8.35
N SER A 141 -7.24 -7.33 9.24
CA SER A 141 -8.62 -7.69 8.91
C SER A 141 -9.19 -6.84 7.77
N TYR A 142 -8.87 -5.55 7.72
CA TYR A 142 -9.31 -4.67 6.63
C TYR A 142 -8.66 -5.04 5.28
N LEU A 143 -7.36 -5.34 5.30
CA LEU A 143 -6.62 -5.65 4.09
C LEU A 143 -6.77 -7.11 3.64
N GLY A 144 -7.27 -7.99 4.50
CA GLY A 144 -7.31 -9.43 4.27
C GLY A 144 -5.93 -10.09 4.35
N ILE A 145 -5.00 -9.48 5.09
CA ILE A 145 -3.60 -9.92 5.21
C ILE A 145 -3.36 -10.28 6.69
N ALA A 146 -3.00 -11.55 6.93
CA ALA A 146 -2.78 -12.12 8.27
C ALA A 146 -1.30 -12.02 8.69
#